data_AF-Q8M4W7-F1
#
_entry.id   AF-Q8M4W7-F1
#
_cell.length_a   1.000
_cell.length_b   1.000
_cell.length_c   1.000
_cell.angle_alpha   90.00
_cell.angle_beta   90.00
_cell.angle_gamma   90.00
#
_symmetry.space_group_name_H-M   'P 1'
#
loop_
_entity.id
_entity.type
_entity.pdbx_description
1 polymer ?
#
loop_
_entity_poly.entity_id
_entity_poly.type
_entity_poly.pdbx_seq_one_letter_code
_entity_poly.pdbx_strand_id
1 'polypeptide(L)'
;MLLIHLDIFVVFVVFNFVLLILSGFVSLCERRVLAIVQLRIGPALFLFGIVTPITDGIKLFVKFVLFVVGFDGIYFLLGLLVTLFCIFFPWFFLPLGFIILFDKGFSVLFLLSIHLVCNVFSVFLVGCFLFSSCFVYLATMRTLFFSIISESALLILLYCLYLLDFFSFFGIKDLCVNQLSFFNCFFLGVLFVMIFWVALLCDGLRLPFDYM
;
A
#
# COMPACT_ATOMS: atom_id res chain seq x y z
N MET A 1 11.97 -10.24 -28.72
CA MET A 1 11.03 -10.60 -27.64
C MET A 1 11.74 -10.73 -26.30
N LEU A 2 12.77 -11.58 -26.18
CA LEU A 2 13.47 -11.81 -24.91
C LEU A 2 14.24 -10.57 -24.37
N LEU A 3 14.89 -9.79 -25.24
CA LEU A 3 15.52 -8.51 -24.88
C LEU A 3 14.50 -7.50 -24.31
N ILE A 4 13.33 -7.37 -24.93
CA ILE A 4 12.26 -6.47 -24.48
C ILE A 4 11.76 -6.87 -23.08
N HIS A 5 11.64 -8.18 -22.81
CA HIS A 5 11.26 -8.67 -21.49
C HIS A 5 12.33 -8.40 -20.42
N LEU A 6 13.62 -8.46 -20.78
CA LEU A 6 14.71 -8.12 -19.89
C LEU A 6 14.73 -6.62 -19.56
N ASP A 7 14.56 -5.76 -20.56
CA ASP A 7 14.54 -4.31 -20.37
C ASP A 7 13.40 -3.89 -19.43
N ILE A 8 12.21 -4.48 -19.62
CA ILE A 8 11.04 -4.30 -18.74
C ILE A 8 11.36 -4.72 -17.30
N PHE A 9 12.00 -5.88 -17.13
CA PHE A 9 12.35 -6.38 -15.80
C PHE A 9 13.36 -5.47 -15.09
N VAL A 10 14.37 -4.98 -15.80
CA VAL A 10 15.35 -4.03 -15.25
C VAL A 10 14.67 -2.73 -14.82
N VAL A 11 13.79 -2.17 -15.64
CA VAL A 11 13.02 -0.96 -15.30
C VAL A 11 12.19 -1.19 -14.04
N PHE A 12 11.52 -2.35 -13.93
CA PHE A 12 10.75 -2.69 -12.74
C PHE A 12 11.61 -2.78 -11.48
N VAL A 13 12.77 -3.45 -11.53
CA VAL A 13 13.68 -3.56 -10.37
C VAL A 13 14.19 -2.19 -9.94
N VAL A 14 14.62 -1.35 -10.89
CA VAL A 14 15.07 0.02 -10.59
C VAL A 14 13.94 0.84 -9.98
N PHE A 15 12.73 0.73 -10.50
CA PHE A 15 11.56 1.44 -9.96
C PHE A 15 11.26 1.06 -8.51
N ASN A 16 11.22 -0.24 -8.19
CA ASN A 16 10.99 -0.71 -6.82
C ASN A 16 12.10 -0.27 -5.86
N PHE A 17 13.35 -0.21 -6.31
CA PHE A 17 14.45 0.30 -5.50
C PHE A 17 14.29 1.79 -5.16
N VAL A 18 13.86 2.59 -6.14
CA VAL A 18 13.53 4.02 -5.93
C VAL A 18 12.36 4.16 -4.96
N LEU A 19 11.32 3.33 -5.07
CA LEU A 19 10.19 3.34 -4.14
C LEU A 19 10.60 3.07 -2.68
N LEU A 20 11.53 2.14 -2.44
CA LEU A 20 12.05 1.86 -1.10
C LEU A 20 12.80 3.06 -0.50
N ILE A 21 13.56 3.80 -1.31
CA ILE A 21 14.23 5.01 -0.85
C ILE A 21 13.19 6.10 -0.54
N LEU A 22 12.20 6.27 -1.42
CA LEU A 22 11.13 7.25 -1.25
C LEU A 22 10.28 6.98 -0.01
N SER A 23 9.97 5.72 0.32
CA SER A 23 9.18 5.39 1.51
C SER A 23 9.88 5.83 2.81
N GLY A 24 11.21 5.73 2.86
CA GLY A 24 12.01 6.30 3.96
C GLY A 24 11.82 7.81 4.08
N PHE A 25 11.85 8.55 2.96
CA PHE A 25 11.61 9.99 2.97
C PHE A 25 10.17 10.36 3.32
N VAL A 26 9.17 9.55 2.94
CA VAL A 26 7.78 9.76 3.36
C VAL A 26 7.67 9.74 4.89
N SER A 27 8.37 8.83 5.58
CA SER A 27 8.36 8.80 7.05
C SER A 27 8.97 10.06 7.70
N LEU A 28 9.99 10.66 7.08
CA LEU A 28 10.55 11.95 7.50
C LEU A 28 9.56 13.09 7.28
N CYS A 29 8.87 13.10 6.13
CA CYS A 29 7.84 14.09 5.82
C CYS A 29 6.71 14.02 6.84
N GLU A 30 6.24 12.83 7.19
CA GLU A 30 5.20 12.62 8.20
C GLU A 30 5.61 13.19 9.56
N ARG A 31 6.80 12.85 10.07
CA ARG A 31 7.31 13.39 11.34
C ARG A 31 7.42 14.92 11.33
N ARG A 32 7.75 15.52 10.18
CA ARG A 32 7.83 16.98 10.03
C ARG A 32 6.47 17.64 10.01
N VAL A 33 5.53 17.12 9.22
CA VAL A 33 4.16 17.64 9.16
C VAL A 33 3.51 17.58 10.54
N LEU A 34 3.64 16.44 11.24
CA LEU A 34 3.12 16.29 12.61
C LEU A 34 3.78 17.27 13.59
N ALA A 35 5.08 17.50 13.47
CA ALA A 35 5.77 18.46 14.32
C ALA A 35 5.29 19.90 14.07
N ILE A 36 5.09 20.29 12.81
CA ILE A 36 4.55 21.61 12.43
C ILE A 36 3.14 21.79 13.00
N VAL A 37 2.26 20.79 12.84
CA VAL A 37 0.89 20.80 13.40
C VAL A 37 0.91 20.93 14.93
N GLN A 38 1.86 20.28 15.59
CA GLN A 38 2.04 20.32 17.04
C GLN A 38 2.86 21.52 17.53
N LEU A 39 3.24 22.46 16.66
CA LEU A 39 4.08 23.62 16.97
C LEU A 39 5.40 23.24 17.67
N ARG A 40 5.97 22.07 17.32
CA ARG A 40 7.28 21.62 17.78
C ARG A 40 8.23 21.43 16.61
N ILE A 41 9.53 21.45 16.91
CA ILE A 41 10.56 21.24 15.89
C ILE A 41 10.65 19.74 15.59
N GLY A 42 10.48 19.39 14.32
CA GLY A 42 10.66 18.02 13.84
C GLY A 42 12.12 17.59 13.81
N PRO A 43 12.44 16.40 13.27
CA PRO A 43 13.81 15.93 13.16
C PRO A 43 14.71 16.94 12.42
N ALA A 44 15.73 17.41 13.13
CA ALA A 44 16.70 18.44 12.69
C ALA A 44 18.14 17.90 12.58
N LEU A 45 18.35 16.58 12.68
CA LEU A 45 19.66 15.95 12.44
C LEU A 45 20.25 16.46 11.11
N PHE A 46 21.53 16.81 11.08
CA PHE A 46 22.32 17.35 9.94
C PHE A 46 21.60 17.55 8.58
N LEU A 47 21.67 18.77 8.02
CA LEU A 47 21.06 19.16 6.75
C LEU A 47 19.53 18.91 6.70
N PHE A 48 18.76 19.59 7.56
CA PHE A 48 17.30 19.47 7.59
C PHE A 48 16.80 18.01 7.66
N GLY A 49 17.39 17.18 8.51
CA GLY A 49 16.88 15.84 8.78
C GLY A 49 17.07 14.82 7.66
N ILE A 50 17.65 15.17 6.50
CA ILE A 50 17.73 14.28 5.33
C ILE A 50 18.41 12.93 5.68
N VAL A 51 19.33 12.95 6.64
CA VAL A 51 20.08 11.76 7.10
C VAL A 51 19.26 10.86 8.03
N THR A 52 18.14 11.32 8.61
CA THR A 52 17.38 10.51 9.59
C THR A 52 16.81 9.18 9.08
N PRO A 53 16.22 9.07 7.86
CA PRO A 53 15.77 7.76 7.37
C PRO A 53 16.95 6.77 7.22
N ILE A 54 18.14 7.25 6.87
CA ILE A 54 19.35 6.42 6.75
C ILE A 54 19.77 5.94 8.15
N THR A 55 19.79 6.82 9.15
CA THR A 55 20.17 6.44 10.52
C THR A 55 19.16 5.50 11.16
N ASP A 56 17.87 5.66 10.88
CA ASP A 56 16.83 4.76 11.37
C ASP A 56 16.96 3.37 10.72
N GLY A 57 17.29 3.30 9.43
CA GLY A 57 17.63 2.06 8.75
C GLY A 57 18.84 1.35 9.36
N ILE A 58 19.97 2.05 9.51
CA ILE A 58 21.19 1.50 10.14
C ILE A 58 20.89 1.01 11.56
N LYS A 59 20.10 1.77 12.33
CA LYS A 59 19.69 1.38 13.69
C LYS A 59 18.91 0.08 13.71
N LEU A 60 18.01 -0.16 12.74
CA LEU A 60 17.27 -1.41 12.62
C LEU A 60 18.19 -2.59 12.26
N PHE A 61 19.19 -2.39 11.39
CA PHE A 61 20.17 -3.44 11.06
C PHE A 61 21.09 -3.81 12.23
N VAL A 62 21.47 -2.84 13.06
CA VAL A 62 22.34 -3.08 14.22
C VAL A 62 21.57 -3.72 15.39
N LYS A 63 20.27 -3.44 15.51
CA LYS A 63 19.44 -4.04 16.55
C LYS A 63 19.24 -5.53 16.21
N PHE A 64 19.92 -6.40 16.95
CA PHE A 64 19.80 -7.85 16.80
C PHE A 64 18.33 -8.27 16.68
N VAL A 65 18.02 -8.99 15.60
CA VAL A 65 16.73 -9.64 15.39
C VAL A 65 16.57 -10.65 16.51
N LEU A 66 15.77 -10.30 17.52
CA LEU A 66 15.29 -11.25 18.51
C LEU A 66 14.39 -12.24 17.76
N PHE A 67 14.97 -13.34 17.27
CA PHE A 67 14.18 -14.46 16.80
C PHE A 67 13.28 -14.89 17.96
N VAL A 68 11.98 -14.92 17.73
CA VAL A 68 11.03 -15.37 18.76
C VAL A 68 11.23 -16.88 18.93
N VAL A 69 11.96 -17.28 19.98
CA VAL A 69 12.42 -18.65 20.25
C VAL A 69 11.27 -19.59 20.71
N GLY A 70 10.05 -19.44 20.20
CA GLY A 70 8.91 -20.18 20.74
C GLY A 70 7.72 -20.41 19.81
N PHE A 71 7.73 -19.88 18.59
CA PHE A 71 6.63 -20.06 17.63
C PHE A 71 7.18 -20.63 16.33
N ASP A 72 6.27 -21.14 15.51
CA ASP A 72 6.53 -21.65 14.16
C ASP A 72 7.12 -20.54 13.27
N GLY A 73 8.42 -20.30 13.38
CA GLY A 73 9.15 -19.25 12.67
C GLY A 73 9.03 -19.35 11.15
N ILE A 74 8.61 -20.53 10.65
CA ILE A 74 8.27 -20.77 9.25
C ILE A 74 7.06 -19.92 8.83
N TYR A 75 5.98 -19.85 9.60
CA TYR A 75 4.81 -19.03 9.26
C TYR A 75 5.11 -17.54 9.34
N PHE A 76 5.97 -17.13 10.27
CA PHE A 76 6.45 -15.75 10.35
C PHE A 76 7.25 -15.36 9.10
N LEU A 77 8.22 -16.19 8.71
CA LEU A 77 9.02 -15.95 7.50
C LEU A 77 8.14 -15.97 6.25
N LEU A 78 7.20 -16.91 6.14
CA LEU A 78 6.25 -16.94 5.03
C LEU A 78 5.36 -15.69 5.00
N GLY A 79 4.83 -15.26 6.14
CA GLY A 79 4.06 -14.02 6.25
C GLY A 79 4.87 -12.81 5.80
N LEU A 80 6.12 -12.69 6.24
CA LEU A 80 7.02 -11.62 5.81
C LEU A 80 7.30 -11.67 4.30
N LEU A 81 7.57 -12.86 3.74
CA LEU A 81 7.79 -13.01 2.30
C LEU A 81 6.55 -12.63 1.49
N VAL A 82 5.36 -13.02 1.96
CA VAL A 82 4.08 -12.63 1.35
C VAL A 82 3.93 -11.11 1.40
N THR A 83 4.15 -10.46 2.55
CA THR A 83 4.06 -8.98 2.64
C THR A 83 4.96 -8.27 1.62
N LEU A 84 6.21 -8.70 1.52
CA LEU A 84 7.19 -8.07 0.64
C LEU A 84 6.79 -8.25 -0.83
N PHE A 85 6.36 -9.45 -1.22
CA PHE A 85 5.87 -9.70 -2.57
C PHE A 85 4.67 -8.81 -2.90
N CYS A 86 3.75 -8.70 -1.96
CA CYS A 86 2.52 -7.93 -2.08
C CYS A 86 2.72 -6.42 -2.19
N ILE A 87 3.79 -5.87 -1.60
CA ILE A 87 4.10 -4.44 -1.75
C ILE A 87 4.59 -4.13 -3.17
N PHE A 88 5.38 -5.03 -3.79
CA PHE A 88 6.01 -4.75 -5.09
C PHE A 88 5.15 -5.13 -6.28
N PHE A 89 4.30 -6.15 -6.16
CA PHE A 89 3.52 -6.67 -7.30
C PHE A 89 2.49 -5.67 -7.89
N PRO A 90 1.71 -4.89 -7.10
CA PRO A 90 0.71 -3.96 -7.63
C PRO A 90 1.30 -2.86 -8.51
N TRP A 91 2.56 -2.46 -8.29
CA TRP A 91 3.23 -1.42 -9.07
C TRP A 91 3.43 -1.77 -10.54
N PHE A 92 3.28 -3.04 -10.89
CA PHE A 92 3.34 -3.50 -12.27
C PHE A 92 2.16 -3.06 -13.13
N PHE A 93 1.00 -2.79 -12.51
CA PHE A 93 -0.23 -2.43 -13.22
C PHE A 93 -0.37 -0.92 -13.42
N LEU A 94 0.33 -0.10 -12.64
CA LEU A 94 0.21 1.35 -12.69
C LEU A 94 0.83 1.93 -13.97
N PRO A 95 0.09 2.76 -14.74
CA PRO A 95 0.62 3.42 -15.92
C PRO A 95 1.60 4.53 -15.53
N LEU A 96 2.84 4.45 -16.01
CA LEU A 96 3.86 5.50 -15.83
C LEU A 96 4.03 6.25 -17.15
N GLY A 97 3.18 7.27 -17.36
CA GLY A 97 3.15 8.02 -18.61
C GLY A 97 2.77 7.15 -19.80
N PHE A 98 3.62 7.07 -20.82
CA PHE A 98 3.37 6.26 -22.02
C PHE A 98 3.75 4.78 -21.88
N ILE A 99 4.41 4.41 -20.79
CA ILE A 99 4.87 3.04 -20.55
C ILE A 99 3.86 2.36 -19.63
N ILE A 100 3.04 1.49 -20.21
CA ILE A 100 2.13 0.63 -19.47
C ILE A 100 2.66 -0.78 -19.61
N LEU A 101 3.12 -1.36 -18.51
CA LEU A 101 3.73 -2.68 -18.52
C LEU A 101 2.70 -3.74 -18.87
N PHE A 102 1.50 -3.67 -18.27
CA PHE A 102 0.39 -4.60 -18.52
C PHE A 102 -0.96 -3.88 -18.52
N ASP A 103 -1.45 -3.49 -19.70
CA ASP A 103 -2.82 -3.02 -19.88
C ASP A 103 -3.69 -4.13 -20.46
N LYS A 104 -4.38 -4.87 -19.59
CA LYS A 104 -5.47 -5.75 -19.99
C LYS A 104 -6.76 -5.10 -19.50
N GLY A 105 -7.87 -5.31 -20.21
CA GLY A 105 -9.17 -4.69 -19.90
C GLY A 105 -9.80 -5.02 -18.54
N PHE A 106 -9.11 -5.78 -17.67
CA PHE A 106 -9.46 -6.10 -16.29
C PHE A 106 -8.37 -5.72 -15.26
N SER A 107 -7.47 -4.80 -15.61
CA SER A 107 -6.29 -4.46 -14.80
C SER A 107 -6.64 -3.88 -13.43
N VAL A 108 -7.70 -3.07 -13.32
CA VAL A 108 -8.12 -2.48 -12.04
C VAL A 108 -8.68 -3.53 -11.07
N LEU A 109 -9.57 -4.39 -11.57
CA LEU A 109 -10.12 -5.49 -10.76
C LEU A 109 -9.03 -6.47 -10.35
N PHE A 110 -8.07 -6.71 -11.23
CA PHE A 110 -6.93 -7.55 -10.91
C PHE A 110 -6.09 -6.93 -9.78
N LEU A 111 -5.76 -5.63 -9.88
CA LEU A 111 -5.03 -4.91 -8.83
C LEU A 111 -5.72 -5.03 -7.46
N LEU A 112 -7.03 -4.79 -7.41
CA LEU A 112 -7.78 -4.89 -6.16
C LEU A 112 -7.83 -6.32 -5.63
N SER A 113 -8.02 -7.31 -6.52
CA SER A 113 -8.03 -8.72 -6.10
C SER A 113 -6.71 -9.19 -5.51
N ILE A 114 -5.57 -8.77 -6.09
CA ILE A 114 -4.25 -9.09 -5.54
C ILE A 114 -4.11 -8.48 -4.17
N HIS A 115 -4.44 -7.19 -4.04
CA HIS A 115 -4.29 -6.43 -2.82
C HIS A 115 -5.09 -7.06 -1.66
N LEU A 116 -6.34 -7.46 -1.94
CA LEU A 116 -7.22 -8.12 -0.97
C LEU A 116 -6.65 -9.46 -0.49
N VAL A 117 -6.20 -10.32 -1.43
CA VAL A 117 -5.56 -11.60 -1.07
C VAL A 117 -4.28 -11.35 -0.28
N CYS A 118 -3.48 -10.39 -0.71
CA CYS A 118 -2.20 -10.08 -0.13
C CYS A 118 -2.27 -9.58 1.31
N ASN A 119 -3.07 -8.54 1.58
CA ASN A 119 -3.15 -7.92 2.89
C ASN A 119 -3.76 -8.85 3.92
N VAL A 120 -4.90 -9.49 3.60
CA VAL A 120 -5.60 -10.37 4.52
C VAL A 120 -4.74 -11.59 4.87
N PHE A 121 -4.12 -12.22 3.88
CA PHE A 121 -3.33 -13.43 4.10
C PHE A 121 -2.04 -13.15 4.88
N SER A 122 -1.38 -12.03 4.58
CA SER A 122 -0.23 -11.54 5.33
C SER A 122 -0.55 -11.33 6.82
N VAL A 123 -1.58 -10.53 7.12
CA VAL A 123 -1.94 -10.17 8.49
C VAL A 123 -2.37 -11.41 9.27
N PHE A 124 -3.06 -12.35 8.61
CA PHE A 124 -3.46 -13.61 9.21
C PHE A 124 -2.24 -14.50 9.56
N LEU A 125 -1.29 -14.67 8.63
CA LEU A 125 -0.10 -15.50 8.84
C LEU A 125 0.79 -14.94 9.95
N VAL A 126 1.04 -13.63 9.95
CA VAL A 126 1.87 -12.99 10.97
C VAL A 126 1.12 -12.95 12.30
N GLY A 127 -0.14 -12.54 12.30
CA GLY A 127 -0.90 -12.28 13.51
C GLY A 127 -1.29 -13.53 14.30
N CYS A 128 -1.87 -14.53 13.63
CA CYS A 128 -2.48 -15.68 14.30
C CYS A 128 -1.45 -16.73 14.77
N PHE A 129 -0.31 -16.86 14.09
CA PHE A 129 0.66 -17.94 14.34
C PHE A 129 1.86 -17.51 15.22
N LEU A 130 2.09 -16.21 15.42
CA LEU A 130 3.22 -15.70 16.21
C LEU A 130 2.97 -15.52 17.70
N PHE A 131 1.71 -15.40 18.14
CA PHE A 131 1.44 -14.91 19.49
C PHE A 131 0.46 -15.79 20.26
N SER A 132 0.95 -16.36 21.36
CA SER A 132 0.19 -17.23 22.26
C SER A 132 -0.86 -16.47 23.09
N SER A 133 -0.71 -15.15 23.22
CA SER A 133 -1.62 -14.35 24.03
C SER A 133 -2.94 -14.08 23.29
N CYS A 134 -4.05 -14.37 23.97
CA CYS A 134 -5.41 -14.09 23.49
C CYS A 134 -5.58 -12.65 22.99
N PHE A 135 -4.91 -11.67 23.61
CA PHE A 135 -4.97 -10.26 23.21
C PHE A 135 -4.44 -10.00 21.80
N VAL A 136 -3.32 -10.61 21.43
CA VAL A 136 -2.75 -10.38 20.10
C VAL A 136 -3.62 -11.05 19.04
N TYR A 137 -4.13 -12.25 19.32
CA TYR A 137 -5.08 -12.92 18.44
C TYR A 137 -6.39 -12.12 18.25
N LEU A 138 -6.92 -11.53 19.32
CA LEU A 138 -8.11 -10.66 19.23
C LEU A 138 -7.82 -9.40 18.42
N ALA A 139 -6.66 -8.77 18.61
CA ALA A 139 -6.25 -7.60 17.86
C ALA A 139 -6.08 -7.93 16.36
N THR A 140 -5.46 -9.07 16.04
CA THR A 140 -5.24 -9.47 14.64
C THR A 140 -6.58 -9.77 13.94
N MET A 141 -7.48 -10.49 14.60
CA MET A 141 -8.84 -10.70 14.08
C MET A 141 -9.56 -9.39 13.84
N ARG A 142 -9.44 -8.43 14.76
CA ARG A 142 -10.04 -7.10 14.58
C ARG A 142 -9.48 -6.38 13.36
N THR A 143 -8.16 -6.33 13.19
CA THR A 143 -7.52 -5.73 12.01
C THR A 143 -7.93 -6.41 10.71
N LEU A 144 -8.09 -7.74 10.72
CA LEU A 144 -8.57 -8.50 9.55
C LEU A 144 -10.00 -8.10 9.18
N PHE A 145 -10.91 -8.01 10.15
CA PHE A 145 -12.28 -7.58 9.88
C PHE A 145 -12.32 -6.19 9.23
N PHE A 146 -11.55 -5.23 9.73
CA PHE A 146 -11.52 -3.87 9.15
C PHE A 146 -10.91 -3.82 7.75
N SER A 147 -9.83 -4.58 7.49
CA SER A 147 -9.25 -4.69 6.15
C SER A 147 -10.23 -5.29 5.12
N ILE A 148 -11.07 -6.25 5.53
CA ILE A 148 -12.09 -6.83 4.65
C ILE A 148 -13.20 -5.80 4.37
N ILE A 149 -13.60 -5.03 5.38
CA ILE A 149 -14.62 -3.98 5.24
C ILE A 149 -14.14 -2.87 4.31
N SER A 150 -12.91 -2.35 4.48
CA SER A 150 -12.34 -1.30 3.61
C SER A 150 -12.25 -1.76 2.16
N GLU A 151 -11.80 -2.99 1.92
CA GLU A 151 -11.69 -3.56 0.58
C GLU A 151 -13.04 -3.76 -0.10
N SER A 152 -14.04 -4.22 0.66
CA SER A 152 -15.40 -4.33 0.15
C SER A 152 -15.97 -2.96 -0.24
N ALA A 153 -15.65 -1.90 0.52
CA ALA A 153 -16.06 -0.54 0.21
C ALA A 153 -15.39 -0.02 -1.07
N LEU A 154 -14.10 -0.29 -1.28
CA LEU A 154 -13.38 0.05 -2.51
C LEU A 154 -13.96 -0.67 -3.74
N LEU A 155 -14.36 -1.95 -3.58
CA LEU A 155 -14.99 -2.71 -4.66
C LEU A 155 -16.37 -2.16 -5.03
N ILE A 156 -17.19 -1.81 -4.04
CA ILE A 156 -18.50 -1.17 -4.27
C ILE A 156 -18.32 0.18 -4.97
N LEU A 157 -17.34 0.97 -4.54
CA LEU A 157 -17.00 2.26 -5.12
C LEU A 157 -16.58 2.15 -6.59
N LEU A 158 -15.74 1.16 -6.93
CA LEU A 158 -15.38 0.85 -8.32
C LEU A 158 -16.59 0.37 -9.14
N TYR A 159 -17.48 -0.42 -8.54
CA TYR A 159 -18.70 -0.86 -9.20
C TYR A 159 -19.64 0.32 -9.51
N CYS A 160 -19.77 1.27 -8.58
CA CYS A 160 -20.52 2.52 -8.82
C CYS A 160 -19.92 3.33 -9.98
N LEU A 161 -18.59 3.43 -10.07
CA LEU A 161 -17.93 4.09 -11.22
C LEU A 161 -18.23 3.39 -12.54
N TYR A 162 -18.28 2.06 -12.53
CA TYR A 162 -18.63 1.27 -13.71
C TYR A 162 -20.07 1.53 -14.15
N LEU A 163 -21.04 1.49 -13.23
CA LEU A 163 -22.46 1.68 -13.53
C LEU A 163 -22.82 3.07 -14.05
N LEU A 164 -22.02 4.09 -13.73
CA LEU A 164 -22.26 5.48 -14.14
C LEU A 164 -21.72 5.78 -15.55
N ASP A 165 -21.33 4.74 -16.29
CA ASP A 165 -21.01 4.71 -17.72
C ASP A 165 -20.16 5.89 -18.22
N PHE A 166 -18.90 5.89 -17.79
CA PHE A 166 -17.79 6.50 -18.53
C PHE A 166 -16.61 5.55 -18.73
N PHE A 167 -16.69 4.26 -18.39
CA PHE A 167 -15.58 3.31 -18.53
C PHE A 167 -16.07 2.04 -19.24
N SER A 168 -15.81 1.93 -20.55
CA SER A 168 -16.17 0.75 -21.33
C SER A 168 -15.35 -0.49 -20.95
N PHE A 169 -14.19 -0.30 -20.31
CA PHE A 169 -13.31 -1.39 -19.84
C PHE A 169 -12.63 -1.02 -18.52
N PHE A 170 -12.32 -2.02 -17.69
CA PHE A 170 -11.52 -1.88 -16.46
C PHE A 170 -10.01 -1.70 -16.77
N GLY A 171 -9.68 -1.09 -17.90
CA GLY A 171 -8.33 -0.69 -18.25
C GLY A 171 -7.95 0.58 -17.48
N ILE A 172 -6.78 0.58 -16.85
CA ILE A 172 -6.32 1.75 -16.07
C ILE A 172 -6.08 2.96 -17.00
N LYS A 173 -5.69 2.72 -18.26
CA LYS A 173 -5.49 3.79 -19.25
C LYS A 173 -6.79 4.49 -19.64
N ASP A 174 -7.83 3.70 -19.91
CA ASP A 174 -9.14 4.23 -20.29
C ASP A 174 -9.73 5.05 -19.12
N LEU A 175 -9.46 4.61 -17.89
CA LEU A 175 -9.74 5.39 -16.68
C LEU A 175 -9.08 6.77 -16.69
N CYS A 176 -7.77 6.84 -16.98
CA CYS A 176 -7.05 8.12 -17.02
C CYS A 176 -7.56 9.05 -18.13
N VAL A 177 -7.92 8.53 -19.30
CA VAL A 177 -8.43 9.34 -20.41
C VAL A 177 -9.82 9.89 -20.09
N ASN A 178 -10.70 9.06 -19.51
CA ASN A 178 -12.09 9.47 -19.26
C ASN A 178 -12.25 10.37 -18.02
N GLN A 179 -11.20 10.51 -17.20
CA GLN A 179 -11.11 11.55 -16.16
C GLN A 179 -10.95 12.98 -16.72
N LEU A 180 -10.59 13.14 -18.00
CA LEU A 180 -10.47 14.45 -18.64
C LEU A 180 -11.85 15.14 -18.82
N SER A 181 -12.95 14.40 -18.71
CA SER A 181 -14.29 15.00 -18.78
C SER A 181 -14.62 15.75 -17.48
N PHE A 182 -15.06 17.01 -17.62
CA PHE A 182 -15.31 17.91 -16.49
C PHE A 182 -16.35 17.35 -15.49
N PHE A 183 -17.38 16.67 -15.99
CA PHE A 183 -18.44 16.08 -15.16
C PHE A 183 -17.93 14.96 -14.24
N ASN A 184 -17.01 14.11 -14.73
CA ASN A 184 -16.41 13.04 -13.94
C ASN A 184 -15.49 13.58 -12.87
N CYS A 185 -14.67 14.57 -13.22
CA CYS A 185 -13.73 15.17 -12.30
C CYS A 185 -14.44 15.84 -11.10
N PHE A 186 -15.57 16.52 -11.35
CA PHE A 186 -16.17 17.38 -10.32
C PHE A 186 -17.27 16.71 -9.49
N PHE A 187 -18.34 16.20 -10.10
CA PHE A 187 -19.51 15.74 -9.33
C PHE A 187 -19.32 14.34 -8.74
N LEU A 188 -18.83 13.42 -9.57
CA LEU A 188 -18.52 12.06 -9.15
C LEU A 188 -17.18 11.99 -8.43
N GLY A 189 -16.19 12.74 -8.92
CA GLY A 189 -14.86 12.79 -8.36
C GLY A 189 -14.82 13.20 -6.89
N VAL A 190 -15.58 14.23 -6.47
CA VAL A 190 -15.52 14.69 -5.06
C VAL A 190 -16.04 13.63 -4.09
N LEU A 191 -17.23 13.06 -4.33
CA LEU A 191 -17.78 12.01 -3.45
C LEU A 191 -16.93 10.73 -3.50
N PHE A 192 -16.47 10.35 -4.69
CA PHE A 192 -15.57 9.22 -4.87
C PHE A 192 -14.29 9.40 -4.07
N VAL A 193 -13.64 10.55 -4.22
CA VAL A 193 -12.38 10.87 -3.54
C VAL A 193 -12.57 10.82 -2.03
N MET A 194 -13.64 11.39 -1.48
CA MET A 194 -13.87 11.35 -0.02
C MET A 194 -14.02 9.92 0.51
N ILE A 195 -14.85 9.09 -0.12
CA ILE A 195 -15.07 7.70 0.32
C ILE A 195 -13.80 6.87 0.10
N PHE A 196 -13.10 7.07 -1.02
CA PHE A 196 -11.84 6.42 -1.34
C PHE A 196 -10.75 6.76 -0.31
N TRP A 197 -10.61 8.04 0.08
CA TRP A 197 -9.65 8.45 1.12
C TRP A 197 -9.95 7.80 2.47
N VAL A 198 -11.22 7.75 2.87
CA VAL A 198 -11.62 7.08 4.13
C VAL A 198 -11.33 5.58 4.06
N ALA A 199 -11.62 4.93 2.93
CA ALA A 199 -11.32 3.51 2.74
C ALA A 199 -9.81 3.22 2.77
N LEU A 200 -8.97 4.06 2.13
CA LEU A 200 -7.52 3.94 2.18
C LEU A 200 -6.93 4.16 3.58
N LEU A 201 -7.48 5.12 4.34
CA LEU A 201 -7.05 5.35 5.73
C LEU A 201 -7.41 4.17 6.64
N CYS A 202 -8.61 3.59 6.44
CA CYS A 202 -9.06 2.42 7.15
C CYS A 202 -8.17 1.20 6.84
N ASP A 203 -7.87 0.98 5.56
CA ASP A 203 -7.06 -0.17 5.14
C ASP A 203 -5.59 -0.06 5.58
N GLY A 204 -5.03 1.15 5.52
CA GLY A 204 -3.68 1.43 6.00
C GLY A 204 -3.52 1.41 7.51
N LEU A 205 -4.60 1.16 8.27
CA LEU A 205 -4.65 1.25 9.73
C LEU A 205 -3.91 2.51 10.22
N ARG A 206 -4.26 3.66 9.61
CA ARG A 206 -3.72 4.98 9.93
C ARG A 206 -4.73 5.81 10.69
N LEU A 207 -4.22 6.75 11.50
CA LEU A 207 -5.03 7.67 12.31
C LEU A 207 -6.15 8.25 11.43
N PRO A 208 -7.43 8.13 11.84
CA PRO A 208 -7.93 7.83 13.19
C PRO A 208 -8.17 6.33 13.52
N PHE A 209 -7.90 5.40 12.61
CA PHE A 209 -8.33 4.00 12.73
C PHE A 209 -7.33 3.06 13.43
N ASP A 210 -6.16 3.55 13.88
CA ASP A 210 -5.11 2.76 14.57
C ASP A 210 -5.58 2.07 15.86
N TYR A 211 -6.64 2.57 16.47
CA TYR A 211 -7.21 2.00 17.70
C TYR A 211 -8.07 0.77 17.45
N MET A 212 -8.31 0.41 16.18
CA MET A 212 -9.09 -0.75 15.69
C MET A 212 -8.20 -1.94 15.33
#